data_AF-A0AAE4FZP7-F1
#
_entry.id   AF-A0AAE4FZP7-F1
#
_cell.length_a   1.000
_cell.length_b   1.000
_cell.length_c   1.000
_cell.angle_alpha   90.00
_cell.angle_beta   90.00
_cell.angle_gamma   90.00
#
_symmetry.space_group_name_H-M   'P 1'
#
loop_
_entity.id
_entity.type
_entity.pdbx_description
1 polymer ?
#
loop_
_entity_poly.entity_id
_entity_poly.type
_entity_poly.pdbx_seq_one_letter_code
_entity_poly.pdbx_strand_id
1 'polypeptide(L)'
;MDTIETFLDNMFAPYPATPRLIEARSELRAMMEDAYNDAIAQGKTHNEAVGQVITDFGNLHELAPILGIAQDIQPGGAPQTAPAGAPTTFAPNRPTTPAPVGQPSSWQGEQDDDDPFTNLVAGIYWPAAVVIYLLWSFIFDAWDISWILWPVAAVAFTIFATVRRYRRDRQ
;
A
#
# COMPACT_ATOMS: atom_id res chain seq x y z
N MET A 1 13.01 19.70 2.48
CA MET A 1 13.46 18.91 1.30
C MET A 1 13.70 17.45 1.64
N ASP A 2 14.12 17.13 2.87
CA ASP A 2 14.56 15.79 3.29
C ASP A 2 13.46 14.71 3.25
N THR A 3 12.19 15.08 3.43
CA THR A 3 11.07 14.11 3.46
C THR A 3 10.80 13.48 2.09
N ILE A 4 10.89 14.28 1.02
CA ILE A 4 10.71 13.79 -0.36
C ILE A 4 11.85 12.82 -0.71
N GLU A 5 13.08 13.15 -0.31
CA GLU A 5 14.24 12.27 -0.52
C GLU A 5 14.13 10.96 0.26
N THR A 6 13.63 11.00 1.51
CA THR A 6 13.37 9.81 2.32
C THR A 6 12.31 8.91 1.68
N PHE A 7 11.25 9.50 1.14
CA PHE A 7 10.21 8.75 0.43
C PHE A 7 10.78 8.08 -0.83
N LEU A 8 11.51 8.83 -1.66
CA LEU A 8 12.17 8.29 -2.84
C LEU A 8 13.16 7.17 -2.50
N ASP A 9 13.91 7.31 -1.40
CA ASP A 9 14.84 6.26 -0.98
C ASP A 9 14.09 4.96 -0.65
N ASN A 10 12.98 5.05 0.07
CA ASN A 10 12.12 3.89 0.39
C ASN A 10 11.48 3.25 -0.86
N MET A 11 11.06 4.06 -1.84
CA MET A 11 10.46 3.55 -3.09
C MET A 11 11.47 2.79 -3.95
N PHE A 12 12.73 3.23 -3.95
CA PHE A 12 13.79 2.67 -4.79
C PHE A 12 14.64 1.62 -4.07
N ALA A 13 14.57 1.53 -2.73
CA ALA A 13 15.29 0.56 -1.90
C ALA A 13 15.17 -0.91 -2.34
N PRO A 14 14.02 -1.43 -2.80
CA PRO A 14 13.91 -2.84 -3.20
C PRO A 14 14.51 -3.12 -4.59
N TYR A 15 14.97 -2.11 -5.33
CA TYR A 15 15.41 -2.23 -6.72
C TYR A 15 16.92 -2.04 -6.86
N PRO A 16 17.56 -2.75 -7.82
CA PRO A 16 18.98 -2.58 -8.08
C PRO A 16 19.28 -1.18 -8.64
N ALA A 17 20.38 -0.57 -8.19
CA ALA A 17 20.81 0.74 -8.68
C ALA A 17 21.37 0.63 -10.11
N THR A 18 20.50 0.64 -11.12
CA THR A 18 20.89 0.71 -12.52
C THR A 18 21.08 2.17 -12.95
N PRO A 19 21.90 2.45 -13.99
CA PRO A 19 22.11 3.82 -14.48
C PRO A 19 20.80 4.53 -14.84
N ARG A 20 19.87 3.79 -15.45
CA ARG A 20 18.56 4.32 -15.85
C ARG A 20 17.67 4.62 -14.65
N LEU A 21 17.73 3.79 -13.61
CA LEU A 21 16.95 3.99 -12.39
C LEU A 21 17.46 5.21 -11.59
N ILE A 22 18.77 5.47 -11.62
CA ILE A 22 19.37 6.66 -11.00
C ILE A 22 18.92 7.94 -11.72
N GLU A 23 18.88 7.93 -13.06
CA GLU A 23 18.32 9.03 -13.85
C GLU A 23 16.84 9.25 -13.53
N ALA A 24 16.05 8.19 -13.53
CA ALA A 24 14.62 8.24 -13.24
C ALA A 24 14.33 8.75 -11.82
N ARG A 25 15.17 8.40 -10.83
CA ARG A 25 15.09 8.96 -9.47
C ARG A 25 15.24 10.48 -9.48
N SER A 26 16.15 11.02 -10.29
CA SER A 26 16.38 12.47 -10.39
C SER A 26 15.25 13.20 -11.11
N GLU A 27 14.69 12.60 -12.17
CA GLU A 27 13.53 13.13 -12.89
C GLU A 27 12.29 13.13 -11.99
N LEU A 28 12.03 12.01 -11.30
CA LEU A 28 10.90 11.91 -10.39
C LEU A 28 11.02 12.87 -9.22
N ARG A 29 12.22 13.04 -8.67
CA ARG A 29 12.47 14.04 -7.62
C ARG A 29 12.08 15.44 -8.10
N ALA A 30 12.49 15.83 -9.30
CA ALA A 30 12.17 17.15 -9.85
C ALA A 30 10.66 17.34 -10.02
N MET A 31 9.95 16.31 -10.49
CA MET A 31 8.48 16.35 -10.60
C MET A 31 7.79 16.47 -9.25
N MET A 32 8.23 15.69 -8.25
CA MET A 32 7.70 15.75 -6.88
C MET A 32 7.97 17.09 -6.21
N GLU A 33 9.13 17.67 -6.46
CA GLU A 33 9.54 18.96 -5.93
C GLU A 33 8.72 20.11 -6.54
N ASP A 34 8.41 20.03 -7.83
CA ASP A 34 7.51 20.97 -8.51
C ASP A 34 6.08 20.89 -7.94
N ALA A 35 5.53 19.68 -7.81
CA ALA A 35 4.21 19.46 -7.21
C ALA A 35 4.14 19.89 -5.73
N TYR A 36 5.21 19.67 -4.97
CA TYR A 36 5.34 20.16 -3.60
C TYR A 36 5.33 21.69 -3.57
N ASN A 37 6.11 22.34 -4.43
CA ASN A 37 6.16 23.80 -4.51
C ASN A 37 4.80 24.40 -4.92
N ASP A 38 4.08 23.76 -5.83
CA ASP A 38 2.71 24.14 -6.18
C ASP A 38 1.76 24.02 -4.98
N ALA A 39 1.83 22.92 -4.23
CA ALA A 39 1.03 22.73 -3.02
C ALA A 39 1.31 23.80 -1.96
N ILE A 40 2.58 24.19 -1.77
CA ILE A 40 2.96 25.32 -0.90
C ILE A 40 2.41 26.64 -1.42
N ALA A 41 2.45 26.88 -2.74
CA ALA A 41 1.88 28.07 -3.36
C ALA A 41 0.36 28.15 -3.19
N GLN A 42 -0.33 27.00 -3.11
CA GLN A 42 -1.75 26.90 -2.76
C GLN A 42 -2.05 27.18 -1.27
N GLY A 43 -1.03 27.45 -0.45
CA GLY A 43 -1.18 27.75 0.97
C GLY A 43 -1.27 26.51 1.88
N LYS A 44 -0.97 25.32 1.34
CA LYS A 44 -0.93 24.08 2.15
C LYS A 44 0.30 24.08 3.05
N THR A 45 0.16 23.43 4.20
CA THR A 45 1.31 23.25 5.12
C THR A 45 2.28 22.23 4.56
N HIS A 46 3.55 22.28 4.98
CA HIS A 46 4.59 21.33 4.56
C HIS A 46 4.14 19.86 4.66
N ASN A 47 3.49 19.53 5.78
CA ASN A 47 3.02 18.19 6.12
C ASN A 47 1.92 17.72 5.15
N GLU A 48 1.04 18.64 4.75
CA GLU A 48 -0.08 18.37 3.86
C GLU A 48 0.36 18.32 2.40
N ALA A 49 1.28 19.20 2.00
CA ALA A 49 1.91 19.19 0.68
C ALA A 49 2.69 17.88 0.44
N VAL A 50 3.43 17.40 1.43
CA VAL A 50 4.12 16.10 1.35
C VAL A 50 3.12 14.95 1.22
N GLY A 51 2.04 14.95 2.03
CA GLY A 51 1.00 13.93 1.93
C GLY A 51 0.33 13.89 0.56
N GLN A 52 0.10 15.06 -0.04
CA GLN A 52 -0.46 15.17 -1.38
C GLN A 52 0.50 14.62 -2.45
N VAL A 53 1.78 14.99 -2.41
CA VAL A 53 2.79 14.48 -3.36
C VAL A 53 2.93 12.96 -3.23
N ILE A 54 2.90 12.40 -2.02
CA ILE A 54 2.92 10.94 -1.83
C ILE A 54 1.68 10.28 -2.46
N THR A 55 0.52 10.91 -2.34
CA THR A 55 -0.74 10.38 -2.90
C THR A 55 -0.79 10.48 -4.43
N ASP A 56 -0.34 11.60 -4.99
CA ASP A 56 -0.39 11.89 -6.43
C ASP A 56 0.55 10.98 -7.23
N PHE A 57 1.73 10.70 -6.66
CA PHE A 57 2.76 9.89 -7.32
C PHE A 57 2.70 8.40 -6.96
N GLY A 58 2.14 8.06 -5.79
CA GLY A 58 1.88 6.67 -5.41
C GLY A 58 3.12 5.76 -5.43
N ASN A 59 3.02 4.60 -6.10
CA ASN A 59 4.07 3.60 -6.20
C ASN A 59 4.90 3.73 -7.49
N LEU A 60 6.17 3.28 -7.45
CA LEU A 60 7.07 3.35 -8.60
C LEU A 60 6.54 2.58 -9.82
N HIS A 61 5.70 1.56 -9.60
CA HIS A 61 5.09 0.75 -10.67
C HIS A 61 4.15 1.57 -11.55
N GLU A 62 3.45 2.57 -11.00
CA GLU A 62 2.56 3.48 -11.74
C GLU A 62 3.37 4.48 -12.58
N LEU A 63 4.52 4.90 -12.07
CA LEU A 63 5.43 5.86 -12.71
C LEU A 63 6.37 5.20 -13.71
N ALA A 64 6.54 3.88 -13.61
CA ALA A 64 7.40 3.06 -14.43
C ALA A 64 7.21 3.23 -15.95
N PRO A 65 5.97 3.29 -16.47
CA PRO A 65 5.72 3.44 -17.89
C PRO A 65 6.02 4.86 -18.36
N ILE A 66 5.74 5.87 -17.53
CA ILE A 66 5.94 7.29 -17.83
C ILE A 66 7.44 7.61 -17.92
N LEU A 67 8.22 7.06 -16.99
CA LEU A 67 9.67 7.23 -16.90
C LEU A 67 10.45 6.28 -17.84
N GLY A 68 9.75 5.33 -18.47
CA GLY A 68 10.35 4.34 -19.37
C GLY A 68 11.25 3.32 -18.66
N ILE A 69 11.10 3.14 -17.35
CA ILE A 69 11.88 2.20 -16.52
C ILE A 69 11.17 0.87 -16.30
N ALA A 70 9.93 0.67 -16.79
CA ALA A 70 9.16 -0.56 -16.60
C ALA A 70 9.93 -1.87 -16.88
N GLN A 71 10.89 -1.85 -17.80
CA GLN A 71 11.72 -3.01 -18.13
C GLN A 71 12.80 -3.32 -17.08
N ASP A 72 13.24 -2.30 -16.34
CA ASP A 72 14.33 -2.36 -15.36
C ASP A 72 13.83 -2.74 -13.95
N ILE A 73 12.55 -2.47 -13.68
CA ILE A 73 11.86 -2.78 -12.42
C ILE A 73 11.12 -4.14 -12.44
N GLN A 74 11.14 -4.85 -13.58
CA GLN A 74 10.58 -6.20 -13.68
C GLN A 74 11.55 -7.22 -13.04
N PRO A 75 11.15 -7.95 -11.98
CA PRO A 75 11.94 -9.04 -11.43
C PRO A 75 11.91 -10.22 -12.42
N GLY A 76 12.84 -10.22 -13.38
CA GLY A 76 12.89 -11.25 -14.42
C GLY A 76 13.70 -10.88 -15.66
N GLY A 77 14.19 -9.65 -15.77
CA GLY A 77 15.16 -9.26 -16.80
C GLY A 77 16.57 -9.74 -16.42
N ALA A 78 16.83 -11.04 -16.50
CA ALA A 78 18.21 -11.49 -16.68
C ALA A 78 18.79 -10.70 -17.87
N PRO A 79 20.01 -10.15 -17.79
CA PRO A 79 20.62 -9.46 -18.90
C PRO A 79 20.65 -10.44 -20.08
N GLN A 80 19.79 -10.23 -21.07
CA GLN A 80 20.06 -10.71 -22.41
C GLN A 80 21.15 -9.79 -22.95
N THR A 81 22.39 -10.11 -22.54
CA THR A 81 23.58 -9.74 -23.28
C THR A 81 23.31 -10.18 -24.71
N ALA A 82 22.99 -9.25 -25.60
CA ALA A 82 22.90 -9.53 -27.02
C ALA A 82 24.27 -10.05 -27.47
N PRO A 83 24.42 -11.30 -27.94
CA PRO A 83 25.49 -11.62 -28.84
C PRO A 83 25.01 -11.16 -30.22
N ALA A 84 25.56 -10.05 -30.70
CA ALA A 84 25.58 -9.80 -32.13
C ALA A 84 26.36 -10.95 -32.79
N GLY A 85 25.65 -11.98 -33.27
CA GLY A 85 26.22 -13.02 -34.12
C GLY A 85 25.62 -14.42 -33.97
N ALA A 86 25.04 -14.90 -35.09
CA ALA A 86 24.89 -16.31 -35.51
C ALA A 86 23.55 -17.02 -35.16
N PRO A 87 23.09 -17.99 -36.00
CA PRO A 87 21.83 -17.87 -36.73
C PRO A 87 20.73 -18.84 -36.24
N THR A 88 19.51 -18.53 -36.66
CA THR A 88 18.30 -19.36 -36.58
C THR A 88 18.56 -20.83 -36.93
N THR A 89 18.19 -21.75 -36.05
CA THR A 89 17.88 -23.14 -36.42
C THR A 89 16.57 -23.55 -35.75
N PHE A 90 15.54 -23.68 -36.59
CA PHE A 90 14.30 -24.37 -36.26
C PHE A 90 14.59 -25.83 -35.89
N ALA A 91 14.01 -26.33 -34.79
CA ALA A 91 13.71 -27.76 -34.64
C ALA A 91 12.51 -27.96 -33.70
N PRO A 92 11.40 -28.59 -34.15
CA PRO A 92 10.16 -28.74 -33.40
C PRO A 92 10.16 -30.08 -32.65
N ASN A 93 10.01 -30.07 -31.33
CA ASN A 93 9.71 -31.29 -30.56
C ASN A 93 8.65 -31.01 -29.49
N ARG A 94 7.37 -31.24 -29.84
CA ARG A 94 6.33 -31.56 -28.87
C ARG A 94 6.20 -33.08 -28.78
N PRO A 95 6.21 -33.66 -27.57
CA PRO A 95 5.42 -34.85 -27.29
C PRO A 95 4.05 -34.42 -26.74
N THR A 96 3.02 -34.65 -27.55
CA THR A 96 1.61 -34.68 -27.12
C THR A 96 1.33 -35.95 -26.34
N THR A 97 0.71 -35.88 -25.16
CA THR A 97 -0.32 -36.83 -24.68
C THR A 97 -1.16 -36.19 -23.55
N PRO A 98 -2.51 -36.35 -23.54
CA PRO A 98 -3.41 -35.80 -22.54
C PRO A 98 -3.77 -36.82 -21.43
N ALA A 99 -3.92 -36.37 -20.18
CA ALA A 99 -4.91 -36.94 -19.24
C ALA A 99 -5.03 -36.07 -17.96
N PRO A 100 -6.25 -35.87 -17.41
CA PRO A 100 -6.53 -35.04 -16.25
C PRO A 100 -6.47 -35.87 -14.95
N VAL A 101 -5.75 -35.40 -13.94
CA VAL A 101 -5.88 -35.90 -12.56
C VAL A 101 -5.70 -34.72 -11.61
N GLY A 102 -6.66 -34.56 -10.70
CA GLY A 102 -6.95 -33.33 -9.98
C GLY A 102 -5.81 -32.74 -9.17
N GLN A 103 -5.74 -31.41 -9.19
CA GLN A 103 -5.28 -30.66 -8.03
C GLN A 103 -6.51 -29.98 -7.41
N PRO A 104 -6.78 -30.21 -6.11
CA PRO A 104 -7.86 -29.53 -5.41
C PRO A 104 -7.58 -28.03 -5.42
N SER A 105 -8.64 -27.27 -5.67
CA SER A 105 -8.74 -25.84 -5.41
C SER A 105 -8.13 -25.52 -4.04
N SER A 106 -6.85 -25.13 -4.05
CA SER A 106 -6.29 -24.31 -2.99
C SER A 106 -7.01 -22.98 -3.09
N TRP A 107 -8.04 -22.82 -2.28
CA TRP A 107 -8.51 -21.53 -1.82
C TRP A 107 -7.30 -20.79 -1.24
N GLN A 108 -6.55 -20.13 -2.13
CA GLN A 108 -5.66 -19.04 -1.78
C GLN A 108 -6.62 -17.95 -1.33
N GLY A 109 -6.62 -17.73 -0.02
CA GLY A 109 -7.56 -16.84 0.65
C GLY A 109 -7.66 -15.51 -0.07
N GLU A 110 -8.83 -14.88 0.10
CA GLU A 110 -9.00 -13.45 -0.03
C GLU A 110 -7.65 -12.77 0.24
N GLN A 111 -7.04 -12.22 -0.82
CA GLN A 111 -6.07 -11.16 -0.68
C GLN A 111 -6.89 -9.98 -0.16
N ASP A 112 -7.16 -9.99 1.15
CA ASP A 112 -7.52 -8.76 1.84
C ASP A 112 -6.33 -7.84 1.60
N ASP A 113 -6.61 -6.78 0.84
CA ASP A 113 -5.68 -5.74 0.47
C ASP A 113 -4.88 -5.26 1.70
N ASP A 114 -3.66 -5.76 1.84
CA ASP A 114 -2.64 -5.25 2.75
C ASP A 114 -2.19 -3.86 2.25
N ASP A 115 -3.07 -2.87 2.40
CA ASP A 115 -2.76 -1.48 2.13
C ASP A 115 -1.59 -1.05 3.05
N PRO A 116 -0.44 -0.60 2.52
CA PRO A 116 0.65 -0.07 3.33
C PRO A 116 0.23 1.16 4.13
N PHE A 117 -0.80 1.87 3.65
CA PHE A 117 -1.49 2.93 4.39
C PHE A 117 -2.19 2.40 5.65
N THR A 118 -2.87 1.25 5.57
CA THR A 118 -3.55 0.62 6.71
C THR A 118 -2.54 0.12 7.75
N ASN A 119 -1.35 -0.34 7.34
CA ASN A 119 -0.28 -0.73 8.26
C ASN A 119 0.45 0.46 8.92
N LEU A 120 0.66 1.57 8.19
CA LEU A 120 1.22 2.82 8.74
C LEU A 120 0.21 3.49 9.70
N VAL A 121 -1.04 3.59 9.25
CA VAL A 121 -2.14 4.11 10.05
C VAL A 121 -2.36 3.20 11.24
N ALA A 122 -2.36 1.87 11.13
CA ALA A 122 -2.45 0.98 12.29
C ALA A 122 -1.28 1.17 13.27
N GLY A 123 -0.05 1.34 12.77
CA GLY A 123 1.15 1.57 13.60
C GLY A 123 1.12 2.87 14.42
N ILE A 124 0.42 3.91 13.94
CA ILE A 124 0.25 5.20 14.64
C ILE A 124 -1.09 5.29 15.37
N TYR A 125 -2.15 4.75 14.78
CA TYR A 125 -3.51 4.79 15.28
C TYR A 125 -3.67 3.97 16.56
N TRP A 126 -3.06 2.79 16.62
CA TRP A 126 -3.14 1.94 17.80
C TRP A 126 -2.51 2.59 19.05
N PRO A 127 -1.27 3.12 19.00
CA PRO A 127 -0.73 3.85 20.16
C PRO A 127 -1.42 5.19 20.40
N ALA A 128 -1.89 5.91 19.37
CA ALA A 128 -2.65 7.15 19.57
C ALA A 128 -4.00 6.88 20.26
N ALA A 129 -4.70 5.82 19.87
CA ALA A 129 -5.92 5.36 20.54
C ALA A 129 -5.64 4.95 21.98
N VAL A 130 -4.52 4.27 22.25
CA VAL A 130 -4.08 3.94 23.62
C VAL A 130 -3.79 5.21 24.42
N VAL A 131 -3.11 6.20 23.84
CA VAL A 131 -2.81 7.47 24.52
C VAL A 131 -4.09 8.24 24.83
N ILE A 132 -5.04 8.32 23.88
CA ILE A 132 -6.35 8.97 24.08
C ILE A 132 -7.16 8.21 25.13
N TYR A 133 -7.17 6.88 25.07
CA TYR A 133 -7.81 6.02 26.06
C TYR A 133 -7.20 6.21 27.46
N LEU A 134 -5.87 6.26 27.57
CA LEU A 134 -5.18 6.49 28.84
C LEU A 134 -5.44 7.89 29.38
N LEU A 135 -5.40 8.92 28.53
CA LEU A 135 -5.75 10.30 28.90
C LEU A 135 -7.17 10.38 29.43
N TRP A 136 -8.13 9.77 28.72
CA TRP A 136 -9.52 9.72 29.15
C TRP A 136 -9.70 8.89 30.44
N SER A 137 -9.02 7.73 30.54
CA SER A 137 -9.05 6.86 31.71
C SER A 137 -8.43 7.51 32.96
N PHE A 138 -7.43 8.39 32.78
CA PHE A 138 -6.78 9.12 33.87
C PHE A 138 -7.64 10.29 34.37
N ILE A 139 -8.37 10.98 33.47
CA ILE A 139 -9.29 12.07 33.84
C ILE A 139 -10.46 11.56 34.69
N PHE A 140 -10.90 10.33 34.45
CA PHE A 140 -12.06 9.74 35.13
C PHE A 140 -11.71 8.79 36.29
N ASP A 141 -10.41 8.56 36.57
CA ASP A 141 -9.90 7.62 37.60
C ASP A 141 -10.60 6.23 37.57
N ALA A 142 -11.08 5.84 36.39
CA ALA A 142 -12.07 4.78 36.18
C ALA A 142 -11.43 3.48 35.66
N TRP A 143 -10.25 3.14 36.19
CA TRP A 143 -9.49 1.96 35.78
C TRP A 143 -10.28 0.65 35.95
N ASP A 144 -11.11 0.58 36.98
CA ASP A 144 -11.94 -0.59 37.32
C ASP A 144 -13.27 -0.66 36.53
N ILE A 145 -13.73 0.47 35.98
CA ILE A 145 -15.02 0.57 35.26
C ILE A 145 -14.84 0.49 33.74
N SER A 146 -13.64 0.76 33.24
CA SER A 146 -13.32 0.82 31.81
C SER A 146 -13.63 -0.47 31.05
N TRP A 147 -13.56 -1.64 31.70
CA TRP A 147 -13.93 -2.93 31.11
C TRP A 147 -15.44 -3.15 31.01
N ILE A 148 -16.26 -2.39 31.72
CA ILE A 148 -17.73 -2.50 31.73
C ILE A 148 -18.38 -1.80 30.53
N LEU A 149 -17.67 -0.87 29.88
CA LEU A 149 -18.12 -0.26 28.61
C LEU A 149 -18.29 -1.30 27.50
N TRP A 150 -17.45 -2.33 27.47
CA TRP A 150 -17.52 -3.41 26.48
C TRP A 150 -18.80 -4.29 26.63
N PRO A 151 -19.12 -4.84 27.82
CA PRO A 151 -20.39 -5.50 28.10
C PRO A 151 -21.59 -4.58 27.90
N VAL A 152 -21.54 -3.33 28.36
CA VAL A 152 -22.66 -2.39 28.22
C VAL A 152 -22.93 -2.08 26.76
N ALA A 153 -21.90 -1.92 25.93
CA ALA A 153 -22.03 -1.76 24.48
C ALA A 153 -22.59 -3.01 23.81
N ALA A 154 -22.15 -4.21 24.20
CA ALA A 154 -22.69 -5.48 23.68
C ALA A 154 -24.18 -5.66 24.02
N VAL A 155 -24.58 -5.33 25.25
CA VAL A 155 -25.98 -5.39 25.69
C VAL A 155 -26.82 -4.31 25.01
N ALA A 156 -26.30 -3.08 24.87
CA ALA A 156 -26.98 -2.03 24.13
C ALA A 156 -27.15 -2.38 22.63
N PHE A 157 -26.11 -2.95 22.00
CA PHE A 157 -26.13 -3.36 20.60
C PHE A 157 -27.12 -4.50 20.35
N THR A 158 -27.18 -5.51 21.24
CA THR A 158 -28.15 -6.61 21.13
C THR A 158 -29.59 -6.13 21.28
N ILE A 159 -29.89 -5.23 22.22
CA ILE A 159 -31.22 -4.63 22.36
C ILE A 159 -31.57 -3.79 21.12
N PHE A 160 -30.64 -2.95 20.66
CA PHE A 160 -30.85 -2.11 19.49
C PHE A 160 -31.05 -2.91 18.20
N ALA A 161 -30.25 -3.97 17.97
CA ALA A 161 -30.39 -4.85 16.81
C ALA A 161 -31.75 -5.57 16.80
N THR A 162 -32.24 -5.97 17.98
CA THR A 162 -33.54 -6.61 18.14
C THR A 162 -34.70 -5.63 17.83
N VAL A 163 -34.64 -4.41 18.36
CA VAL A 163 -35.67 -3.38 18.14
C VAL A 163 -35.69 -2.90 16.69
N ARG A 164 -34.52 -2.74 16.05
CA ARG A 164 -34.42 -2.32 14.64
C ARG A 164 -34.96 -3.38 13.68
N ARG A 165 -34.76 -4.67 13.97
CA ARG A 165 -35.40 -5.76 13.20
C ARG A 165 -36.92 -5.72 13.35
N TYR A 166 -37.42 -5.58 14.58
CA TYR A 166 -38.86 -5.55 14.86
C TYR A 166 -39.61 -4.39 14.17
N ARG A 167 -38.96 -3.24 13.95
CA ARG A 167 -39.57 -2.11 13.22
C ARG A 167 -39.59 -2.30 11.70
N ARG A 168 -38.75 -3.17 11.14
CA ARG A 168 -38.68 -3.42 9.69
C ARG A 168 -39.73 -4.43 9.22
N ASP A 169 -40.19 -5.30 10.12
CA ASP A 169 -41.21 -6.32 9.84
C ASP A 169 -42.66 -5.78 9.93
N ARG A 170 -42.85 -4.52 10.36
CA ARG A 170 -44.18 -3.89 10.51
C ARG A 170 -44.50 -2.81 9.47
N GLN A 171 -43.59 -2.49 8.55
CA GLN A 171 -43.86 -1.63 7.39
C GLN A 171 -43.88 -2.49 6.13
#